data_AF-A0A9Q1JEL4-F1
#
_entry.id   AF-A0A9Q1JEL4-F1
#
_cell.length_a   1.000
_cell.length_b   1.000
_cell.length_c   1.000
_cell.angle_alpha   90.00
_cell.angle_beta   90.00
_cell.angle_gamma   90.00
#
_symmetry.space_group_name_H-M   'P 1'
#
loop_
_entity.id
_entity.type
_entity.pdbx_description
1 polymer ?
#
loop_
_entity_poly.entity_id
_entity_poly.type
_entity_poly.pdbx_seq_one_letter_code
_entity_poly.pdbx_strand_id
1 'polypeptide(L)'
;MTSRGPCLLTLSTGLSNELSRNWITQVNDLKTGALIGVDKYGNKYYEDKRYFFGRQRWVVYTEEMNGKRTFWEVDGSMVPAEWHRWLHCMTDDPPTTHPPVPRKFLAETHKFNLSGSANQYVPYSTTRKKIHEWVPPKAGGQ
;
A
#
# COMPACT_ATOMS: atom_id res chain seq x y z
N MET A 1 39.59 29.52 -40.07
CA MET A 1 40.23 29.14 -38.79
C MET A 1 39.27 29.48 -37.66
N THR A 2 38.45 28.55 -37.21
CA THR A 2 37.78 28.61 -35.91
C THR A 2 37.77 27.20 -35.37
N SER A 3 38.56 27.01 -34.33
CA SER A 3 38.87 25.75 -33.66
C SER A 3 37.61 25.15 -33.02
N ARG A 4 37.39 23.86 -33.27
CA ARG A 4 36.43 23.03 -32.54
C ARG A 4 37.00 22.78 -31.14
N GLY A 5 36.45 23.43 -30.13
CA GLY A 5 36.72 23.09 -28.73
C GLY A 5 36.06 21.77 -28.34
N PRO A 6 36.67 20.95 -27.48
CA PRO A 6 36.13 19.65 -27.10
C PRO A 6 34.96 19.83 -26.13
N CYS A 7 33.79 19.27 -26.47
CA CYS A 7 32.72 19.03 -25.51
C CYS A 7 33.21 18.00 -24.48
N LEU A 8 33.72 18.50 -23.36
CA LEU A 8 33.92 17.70 -22.15
C LEU A 8 32.55 17.26 -21.64
N LEU A 9 32.18 16.03 -21.98
CA LEU A 9 31.16 15.27 -21.26
C LEU A 9 31.64 15.15 -19.81
N THR A 10 31.09 15.98 -18.93
CA THR A 10 31.20 15.74 -17.49
C THR A 10 30.44 14.45 -17.19
N LEU A 11 31.17 13.34 -17.10
CA LEU A 11 30.73 12.13 -16.43
C LEU A 11 30.45 12.51 -14.98
N SER A 12 29.20 12.87 -14.68
CA SER A 12 28.74 12.90 -13.30
C SER A 12 28.79 11.46 -12.80
N THR A 13 29.87 11.11 -12.11
CA THR A 13 29.92 9.97 -11.21
C THR A 13 28.94 10.23 -10.07
N GLY A 14 27.65 10.11 -10.36
CA GLY A 14 26.60 9.99 -9.39
C GLY A 14 26.21 8.52 -9.35
N LEU A 15 26.83 7.74 -8.48
CA LEU A 15 26.13 6.59 -7.91
C LEU A 15 24.76 7.14 -7.50
N SER A 16 23.70 6.70 -8.18
CA SER A 16 22.34 7.19 -7.95
C SER A 16 21.94 6.84 -6.51
N ASN A 17 22.26 7.76 -5.60
CA ASN A 17 22.03 7.65 -4.16
C ASN A 17 20.54 7.69 -3.80
N GLU A 18 19.66 7.90 -4.77
CA GLU A 18 18.21 7.83 -4.60
C GLU A 18 17.68 6.39 -4.67
N LEU A 19 18.23 5.54 -5.55
CA LEU A 19 17.75 4.17 -5.71
C LEU A 19 18.20 3.25 -4.55
N SER A 20 19.34 3.55 -3.93
CA SER A 20 19.87 2.78 -2.80
C SER A 20 19.19 3.10 -1.46
N ARG A 21 18.56 4.27 -1.32
CA ARG A 21 18.06 4.73 -0.02
C ARG A 21 16.89 3.89 0.49
N ASN A 22 15.90 3.62 -0.37
CA ASN A 22 14.66 2.97 0.07
C ASN A 22 14.83 1.47 0.31
N TRP A 23 15.70 0.79 -0.44
CA TRP A 23 15.91 -0.67 -0.28
C TRP A 23 16.54 -1.02 1.06
N ILE A 24 17.55 -0.26 1.47
CA ILE A 24 18.26 -0.50 2.72
C ILE A 24 17.37 -0.13 3.91
N THR A 25 16.65 1.00 3.85
CA THR A 25 15.89 1.51 4.99
C THR A 25 14.52 0.88 5.18
N GLN A 26 13.83 0.50 4.10
CA GLN A 26 12.46 -0.02 4.19
C GLN A 26 12.40 -1.55 4.19
N VAL A 27 13.21 -2.20 3.36
CA VAL A 27 13.15 -3.66 3.16
C VAL A 27 14.23 -4.38 3.99
N ASN A 28 15.25 -3.66 4.45
CA ASN A 28 16.41 -4.21 5.16
C ASN A 28 17.12 -5.33 4.39
N ASP A 29 17.01 -5.33 3.06
CA ASP A 29 17.63 -6.31 2.17
C ASP A 29 17.94 -5.65 0.81
N LEU A 30 19.07 -6.01 0.20
CA LEU A 30 19.54 -5.52 -1.10
C LEU A 30 19.16 -6.51 -2.20
N LYS A 31 17.91 -6.98 -2.19
CA LYS A 31 17.44 -7.88 -3.24
C LYS A 31 17.19 -7.13 -4.52
N THR A 32 17.58 -7.75 -5.62
CA THR A 32 17.24 -7.30 -6.97
C THR A 32 16.30 -8.34 -7.58
N GLY A 33 15.30 -7.88 -8.31
CA GLY A 33 14.27 -8.74 -8.90
C GLY A 33 13.58 -8.05 -10.06
N ALA A 34 12.80 -8.83 -10.81
CA ALA A 34 12.00 -8.29 -11.91
C ALA A 34 10.80 -7.52 -11.35
N LEU A 35 10.57 -6.29 -11.83
CA LEU A 35 9.40 -5.51 -11.49
C LEU A 35 8.19 -6.08 -12.22
N ILE A 36 7.25 -6.66 -11.49
CA ILE A 36 6.02 -7.28 -12.04
C ILE A 36 4.92 -6.24 -12.24
N GLY A 37 4.85 -5.25 -11.36
CA GLY A 37 3.89 -4.18 -11.49
C GLY A 37 3.94 -3.18 -10.34
N VAL A 38 3.14 -2.13 -10.51
CA VAL A 38 2.95 -1.06 -9.54
C VAL A 38 1.45 -0.92 -9.29
N ASP A 39 1.04 -0.81 -8.04
CA ASP A 39 -0.37 -0.56 -7.73
C ASP A 39 -0.74 0.93 -7.82
N LYS A 40 -2.02 1.21 -7.57
CA LYS A 40 -2.60 2.56 -7.60
C LYS A 40 -2.00 3.50 -6.53
N TYR A 41 -1.37 2.95 -5.50
CA TYR A 41 -0.78 3.69 -4.38
C TYR A 41 0.73 3.92 -4.55
N GLY A 42 1.33 3.28 -5.54
CA GLY A 42 2.77 3.35 -5.80
C GLY A 42 3.58 2.24 -5.12
N ASN A 43 2.94 1.22 -4.53
CA ASN A 43 3.66 0.04 -4.06
C ASN A 43 4.17 -0.75 -5.27
N LYS A 44 5.43 -1.16 -5.22
CA LYS A 44 6.12 -1.85 -6.31
C LYS A 44 6.31 -3.32 -5.96
N TYR A 45 5.90 -4.21 -6.85
CA TYR A 45 5.92 -5.64 -6.64
C TYR A 45 7.01 -6.29 -7.47
N TYR A 46 7.83 -7.11 -6.82
CA TYR A 46 8.99 -7.75 -7.42
C TYR A 46 8.92 -9.26 -7.29
N GLU A 47 9.43 -9.95 -8.30
CA GLU A 47 9.61 -11.40 -8.29
C GLU A 47 11.01 -11.79 -8.76
N ASP A 48 11.61 -12.77 -8.08
CA ASP A 48 12.77 -13.51 -8.56
C ASP A 48 12.67 -14.99 -8.15
N LYS A 49 12.54 -15.84 -9.17
CA LYS A 49 12.40 -17.31 -9.06
C LYS A 49 13.69 -18.02 -8.65
N ARG A 50 14.82 -17.31 -8.60
CA ARG A 50 16.10 -17.85 -8.12
C ARG A 50 16.12 -18.02 -6.61
N TYR A 51 15.31 -17.24 -5.89
CA TYR A 51 15.19 -17.37 -4.44
C TYR A 51 14.28 -18.54 -4.05
N PHE A 52 14.47 -19.02 -2.82
CA PHE A 52 13.63 -20.05 -2.24
C PHE A 52 12.16 -19.60 -2.12
N PHE A 53 11.25 -20.57 -2.12
CA PHE A 53 9.82 -20.36 -1.95
C PHE A 53 9.51 -19.56 -0.67
N GLY A 54 8.69 -18.53 -0.78
CA GLY A 54 8.40 -17.58 0.31
C GLY A 54 9.32 -16.35 0.38
N ARG A 55 10.47 -16.36 -0.31
CA ARG A 55 11.32 -15.16 -0.49
C ARG A 55 11.38 -14.65 -1.93
N GLN A 56 10.81 -15.40 -2.86
CA GLN A 56 10.78 -15.10 -4.29
C GLN A 56 9.96 -13.87 -4.65
N ARG A 57 8.94 -13.50 -3.85
CA ARG A 57 8.06 -12.36 -4.09
C ARG A 57 8.18 -11.40 -2.93
N TRP A 58 8.30 -10.11 -3.22
CA TRP A 58 8.31 -9.06 -2.20
C TRP A 58 7.70 -7.77 -2.72
N VAL A 59 7.34 -6.90 -1.79
CA VAL A 59 6.79 -5.58 -2.06
C VAL A 59 7.73 -4.52 -1.50
N VAL A 60 7.91 -3.44 -2.26
CA VAL A 60 8.51 -2.20 -1.78
C VAL A 60 7.37 -1.20 -1.64
N TYR A 61 7.12 -0.78 -0.42
CA TYR A 61 6.01 0.12 -0.10
C TYR A 61 6.27 1.54 -0.60
N THR A 62 5.18 2.25 -0.84
CA THR A 62 5.20 3.68 -1.14
C THR A 62 5.57 4.51 0.09
N GLU A 63 6.10 5.71 -0.15
CA GLU A 63 6.48 6.66 0.91
C GLU A 63 5.26 7.36 1.53
N GLU A 64 4.16 7.46 0.78
CA GLU A 64 2.91 8.07 1.22
C GLU A 64 1.70 7.27 0.71
N MET A 65 0.83 6.86 1.63
CA MET A 65 -0.43 6.18 1.31
C MET A 65 -1.59 6.80 2.08
N ASN A 66 -2.66 7.14 1.37
CA ASN A 66 -3.89 7.71 1.94
C ASN A 66 -3.64 8.91 2.88
N GLY A 67 -2.65 9.76 2.56
CA GLY A 67 -2.28 10.94 3.34
C GLY A 67 -1.42 10.65 4.59
N LYS A 68 -1.05 9.38 4.83
CA LYS A 68 -0.11 9.00 5.90
C LYS A 68 1.29 8.83 5.30
N ARG A 69 2.29 9.41 5.96
CA ARG A 69 3.71 9.17 5.63
C ARG A 69 4.11 7.78 6.12
N THR A 70 4.43 6.90 5.18
CA THR A 70 4.74 5.48 5.39
C THR A 70 6.19 5.16 5.08
N PHE A 71 7.03 6.19 4.90
CA PHE A 71 8.46 6.01 4.64
C PHE A 71 9.15 5.11 5.68
N TRP A 72 8.84 5.31 6.97
CA TRP A 72 9.35 4.49 8.08
C TRP A 72 8.30 3.55 8.69
N GLU A 73 7.02 3.93 8.62
CA GLU A 73 5.91 3.17 9.18
C GLU A 73 5.25 2.31 8.10
N VAL A 74 6.01 1.36 7.56
CA VAL A 74 5.47 0.38 6.62
C VAL A 74 4.57 -0.61 7.36
N ASP A 75 3.41 -0.93 6.78
CA ASP A 75 2.46 -1.89 7.34
C ASP A 75 2.05 -2.90 6.26
N GLY A 76 2.03 -4.18 6.63
CA GLY A 76 1.58 -5.28 5.75
C GLY A 76 0.14 -5.11 5.27
N SER A 77 -0.70 -4.39 6.03
CA SER A 77 -2.09 -4.13 5.67
C SER A 77 -2.26 -3.13 4.52
N MET A 78 -1.18 -2.48 4.06
CA MET A 78 -1.21 -1.49 2.97
C MET A 78 -1.37 -2.13 1.58
N VAL A 79 -1.12 -3.43 1.45
CA VAL A 79 -1.26 -4.16 0.19
C VAL A 79 -2.75 -4.28 -0.17
N PRO A 80 -3.19 -3.82 -1.35
CA PRO A 80 -4.58 -3.97 -1.80
C PRO A 80 -4.93 -5.45 -2.03
N ALA A 81 -6.21 -5.77 -1.95
CA ALA A 81 -6.71 -7.15 -2.04
C ALA A 81 -6.29 -7.89 -3.33
N GLU A 82 -6.12 -7.17 -4.43
CA GLU A 82 -5.71 -7.73 -5.73
C GLU A 82 -4.29 -8.30 -5.67
N TRP A 83 -3.36 -7.51 -5.13
CA TRP A 83 -1.95 -7.86 -4.99
C TRP A 83 -1.70 -8.79 -3.80
N HIS A 84 -2.56 -8.76 -2.79
CA HIS A 84 -2.46 -9.65 -1.62
C HIS A 84 -2.50 -11.13 -2.02
N ARG A 85 -3.36 -11.52 -2.97
CA ARG A 85 -3.44 -12.92 -3.43
C ARG A 85 -2.14 -13.40 -4.07
N TRP A 86 -1.53 -12.56 -4.91
CA TRP A 86 -0.29 -12.86 -5.61
C TRP A 86 0.93 -12.88 -4.66
N LEU A 87 1.01 -11.89 -3.75
CA LEU A 87 2.10 -11.78 -2.77
C LEU A 87 2.13 -12.99 -1.82
N HIS A 88 0.96 -13.44 -1.36
CA HIS A 88 0.82 -14.62 -0.51
C HIS A 88 0.82 -15.96 -1.26
N CYS A 89 1.22 -15.98 -2.52
CA CYS A 89 1.32 -17.19 -3.34
C CYS A 89 0.00 -18.00 -3.42
N MET A 90 -1.16 -17.33 -3.31
CA MET A 90 -2.46 -17.99 -3.52
C MET A 90 -2.74 -18.23 -5.01
N THR A 91 -2.12 -17.42 -5.87
CA THR A 91 -2.17 -17.52 -7.32
C THR A 91 -0.80 -17.17 -7.88
N ASP A 92 -0.46 -17.77 -9.02
CA ASP A 92 0.74 -17.42 -9.77
C ASP A 92 0.55 -16.19 -10.65
N ASP A 93 -0.70 -15.88 -10.96
CA ASP A 93 -1.06 -14.81 -11.87
C ASP A 93 -1.11 -13.46 -11.15
N PRO A 94 -0.32 -12.47 -11.57
CA PRO A 94 -0.42 -11.13 -11.02
C PRO A 94 -1.70 -10.44 -11.51
N PRO A 95 -2.23 -9.46 -10.76
CA PRO A 95 -3.42 -8.70 -11.16
C PRO A 95 -3.20 -7.90 -12.45
N THR A 96 -1.94 -7.65 -12.85
CA THR A 96 -1.58 -7.05 -14.15
C THR A 96 -2.00 -7.95 -15.33
N THR A 97 -1.87 -9.27 -15.19
CA THR A 97 -2.23 -10.24 -16.24
C THR A 97 -3.68 -10.68 -16.11
N HIS A 98 -4.13 -10.91 -14.87
CA HIS A 98 -5.48 -11.37 -14.56
C HIS A 98 -6.18 -10.40 -13.61
N PRO A 99 -6.77 -9.30 -14.13
CA PRO A 99 -7.43 -8.32 -13.30
C PRO A 99 -8.65 -8.92 -12.58
N PRO A 100 -8.92 -8.52 -11.34
CA PRO A 100 -10.08 -9.00 -10.60
C PRO A 100 -11.37 -8.49 -11.24
N VAL A 101 -12.43 -9.28 -11.13
CA VAL A 101 -13.75 -8.91 -11.64
C VAL A 101 -14.29 -7.71 -10.85
N PRO A 102 -14.51 -6.55 -11.48
CA PRO A 102 -15.01 -5.37 -10.78
C PRO A 102 -16.45 -5.62 -10.32
N ARG A 103 -16.74 -5.32 -9.06
CA ARG A 103 -18.10 -5.37 -8.50
C ARG A 103 -18.41 -4.05 -7.82
N LYS A 104 -19.65 -3.57 -7.98
CA LYS A 104 -20.10 -2.24 -7.50
C LYS A 104 -19.93 -2.03 -5.99
N PHE A 105 -19.90 -3.10 -5.21
CA PHE A 105 -19.78 -3.02 -3.75
C PHE A 105 -18.33 -3.08 -3.26
N LEU A 106 -17.35 -3.36 -4.14
CA LEU A 106 -15.95 -3.39 -3.75
C LEU A 106 -15.49 -1.95 -3.50
N ALA A 107 -14.70 -1.78 -2.43
CA ALA A 107 -14.12 -0.48 -2.13
C ALA A 107 -13.16 -0.09 -3.25
N GLU A 108 -13.40 1.06 -3.89
CA GLU A 108 -12.51 1.61 -4.91
C GLU A 108 -11.13 1.95 -4.32
N THR A 109 -11.14 2.46 -3.09
CA THR A 109 -9.96 2.82 -2.32
C THR A 109 -9.77 1.84 -1.16
N HIS A 110 -8.68 1.07 -1.22
CA HIS A 110 -8.18 0.26 -0.13
C HIS A 110 -7.85 1.14 1.09
N LYS A 111 -8.27 0.69 2.27
CA LYS A 111 -7.94 1.29 3.55
C LYS A 111 -7.04 0.32 4.31
N PHE A 112 -5.89 0.80 4.73
CA PHE A 112 -5.00 0.07 5.63
C PHE A 112 -5.63 -0.09 7.02
N ASN A 113 -4.98 -0.83 7.92
CA ASN A 113 -5.45 -1.07 9.27
C ASN A 113 -5.48 0.24 10.09
N LEU A 114 -6.68 0.62 10.54
CA LEU A 114 -6.93 1.84 11.31
C LEU A 114 -6.94 1.62 12.83
N SER A 115 -6.51 0.45 13.31
CA SER A 115 -6.47 0.14 14.75
C SER A 115 -5.56 1.13 15.50
N GLY A 116 -6.02 1.61 16.66
CA GLY A 116 -5.28 2.62 17.45
C GLY A 116 -5.34 4.05 16.91
N SER A 117 -6.01 4.27 15.77
CA SER A 117 -6.30 5.62 15.24
C SER A 117 -7.69 6.09 15.65
N ALA A 118 -7.98 7.38 15.45
CA ALA A 118 -9.32 7.95 15.66
C ALA A 118 -10.41 7.26 14.79
N ASN A 119 -10.02 6.64 13.68
CA ASN A 119 -10.92 5.95 12.75
C ASN A 119 -11.02 4.44 12.99
N GLN A 120 -10.62 3.96 14.17
CA GLN A 120 -10.74 2.54 14.52
C GLN A 120 -12.20 2.09 14.62
N TYR A 121 -12.45 0.81 14.35
CA TYR A 121 -13.79 0.24 14.53
C TYR A 121 -14.14 0.13 16.02
N VAL A 122 -15.25 0.75 16.41
CA VAL A 122 -15.82 0.63 17.77
C VAL A 122 -17.12 -0.17 17.67
N PRO A 123 -17.23 -1.32 18.35
CA PRO A 123 -18.44 -2.13 18.28
C PRO A 123 -19.61 -1.38 18.94
N TYR A 124 -20.79 -1.48 18.32
CA TYR A 124 -22.04 -0.97 18.86
C TYR A 124 -23.14 -2.02 18.68
N SER A 125 -24.18 -1.94 19.50
CA SER A 125 -25.37 -2.77 19.29
C SER A 125 -26.06 -2.32 18.00
N THR A 126 -26.10 -3.21 17.01
CA THR A 126 -26.87 -3.00 15.77
C THR A 126 -28.39 -3.18 15.97
N THR A 127 -28.80 -3.67 17.13
CA THR A 127 -30.21 -3.85 17.49
C THR A 127 -30.81 -2.58 18.05
N ARG A 128 -32.07 -2.31 17.69
CA ARG A 128 -32.87 -1.20 18.24
C ARG A 128 -33.33 -1.55 19.66
N LYS A 129 -33.69 -0.53 20.45
CA LYS A 129 -34.34 -0.73 21.76
C LYS A 129 -35.60 -1.60 21.58
N LYS A 130 -35.71 -2.68 22.36
CA LYS A 130 -36.85 -3.61 22.28
C LYS A 130 -38.09 -3.11 23.01
N ILE A 131 -37.88 -2.42 24.14
CA ILE A 131 -38.95 -1.90 24.99
C ILE A 131 -38.93 -0.38 24.83
N HIS A 132 -40.09 0.20 24.53
CA HIS A 132 -40.28 1.64 24.49
C HIS A 132 -40.81 2.11 25.83
N GLU A 133 -40.10 3.07 26.43
CA GLU A 133 -40.49 3.68 27.69
C GLU A 133 -41.70 4.60 27.47
N TRP A 134 -42.68 4.55 28.37
CA TRP A 134 -43.73 5.56 28.39
C TRP A 134 -43.16 6.87 28.96
N VAL A 135 -43.30 7.97 28.21
CA VAL A 135 -42.85 9.30 28.64
C VAL A 135 -44.03 10.01 29.32
N PRO A 136 -43.93 10.35 30.62
CA PRO A 136 -45.02 11.02 31.31
C PRO A 136 -45.23 12.45 30.79
N PRO A 137 -46.46 12.97 30.80
CA PRO A 137 -46.72 14.37 30.49
C PRO A 137 -46.04 15.29 31.53
N LYS A 138 -45.39 16.37 31.09
CA LYS A 138 -44.82 17.37 31.99
C LYS A 138 -45.95 18.10 32.73
N ALA A 139 -45.90 18.11 34.05
CA ALA A 139 -46.80 18.92 34.86
C ALA A 139 -46.38 20.41 34.76
N GLY A 140 -47.26 21.25 34.19
CA GLY A 140 -47.11 22.71 34.19
C GLY A 140 -46.65 23.30 32.86
N GLY A 141 -47.59 23.49 31.95
CA GLY A 141 -47.54 24.48 30.87
C GLY A 141 -48.83 25.28 30.91
N GLN A 142 -48.93 26.20 31.89
CA GLN A 142 -49.86 27.33 31.88
C GLN A 142 -49.09 28.57 31.45
#